data_AF-A0A267FPP4-F1
#
_entry.id   AF-A0A267FPP4-F1
#
_cell.length_a   1.000
_cell.length_b   1.000
_cell.length_c   1.000
_cell.angle_alpha   90.00
_cell.angle_beta   90.00
_cell.angle_gamma   90.00
#
_symmetry.space_group_name_H-M   'P 1'
#
loop_
_entity.id
_entity.type
_entity.pdbx_description
1 polymer ?
#
loop_
_entity_poly.entity_id
_entity_poly.type
_entity_poly.pdbx_seq_one_letter_code
_entity_poly.pdbx_strand_id
1 'polypeptide(L)'
;AFQRKKAAELRASSGTHLASWNALFLGADTVANLVSQQLGEAKANLLSEGQRAGSDGASVAVRLAHGEADLVARTRRFLEENGVNLDSFGQRRPGSDERSDRVFLVKNLPVSAGTRDQLEKIYAAFPGFEKLVLPPTHGVTGLVAYATPQEARTAYRRTAFTRFVDRPLYLEWAPVGCLDQENKKQQQKAEATTDIATK
;
A
#
# COMPACT_ATOMS: atom_id res chain seq x y z
N ALA A 1 24.15 9.49 17.76
CA ALA A 1 24.27 10.52 16.69
C ALA A 1 23.73 10.02 15.33
N PHE A 2 24.08 8.81 14.88
CA PHE A 2 23.63 8.22 13.61
C PHE A 2 22.09 8.10 13.47
N GLN A 3 21.41 7.64 14.51
CA GLN A 3 19.93 7.51 14.51
C GLN A 3 19.21 8.86 14.37
N ARG A 4 19.79 9.94 14.93
CA ARG A 4 19.25 11.31 14.79
C ARG A 4 19.50 11.89 13.40
N LYS A 5 20.65 11.58 12.78
CA LYS A 5 20.96 11.96 11.40
C LYS A 5 20.08 11.23 10.39
N LYS A 6 19.91 9.92 10.54
CA LYS A 6 19.02 9.10 9.70
C LYS A 6 17.55 9.53 9.84
N ALA A 7 17.10 9.86 11.06
CA ALA A 7 15.75 10.37 11.30
C ALA A 7 15.57 11.84 10.86
N ALA A 8 16.65 12.60 10.67
CA ALA A 8 16.61 13.94 10.09
C ALA A 8 16.65 13.88 8.56
N GLU A 9 17.41 12.95 7.98
CA GLU A 9 17.38 12.64 6.55
C GLU A 9 16.04 12.06 6.11
N LEU A 10 15.44 11.14 6.90
CA LEU A 10 14.07 10.67 6.66
C LEU A 10 13.04 11.80 6.72
N ARG A 11 13.24 12.78 7.62
CA ARG A 11 12.38 13.97 7.72
C ARG A 11 12.64 14.98 6.62
N ALA A 12 13.86 15.08 6.10
CA ALA A 12 14.21 15.92 4.96
C ALA A 12 13.72 15.32 3.63
N SER A 13 13.78 13.99 3.49
CA SER A 13 13.20 13.25 2.36
C SER A 13 11.68 13.11 2.43
N SER A 14 11.07 13.40 3.60
CA SER A 14 9.61 13.53 3.75
C SER A 14 9.01 14.68 2.91
N GLY A 15 9.84 15.56 2.34
CA GLY A 15 9.43 16.69 1.50
C GLY A 15 9.41 16.45 -0.01
N THR A 16 9.90 15.31 -0.51
CA THR A 16 10.06 15.07 -1.96
C THR A 16 9.39 13.77 -2.40
N HIS A 17 8.30 13.91 -3.17
CA HIS A 17 7.63 13.07 -4.19
C HIS A 17 7.74 11.51 -4.24
N LEU A 18 8.71 10.86 -3.60
CA LEU A 18 8.91 9.41 -3.57
C LEU A 18 8.38 8.73 -2.28
N ALA A 19 7.93 9.53 -1.31
CA ALA A 19 7.62 9.09 0.05
C ALA A 19 6.13 8.78 0.33
N SER A 20 5.20 9.03 -0.59
CA SER A 20 3.76 8.93 -0.26
C SER A 20 3.18 7.52 -0.41
N TRP A 21 3.28 6.89 -1.59
CA TRP A 21 2.74 5.54 -1.80
C TRP A 21 3.61 4.46 -1.17
N ASN A 22 4.93 4.64 -1.17
CA ASN A 22 5.86 3.74 -0.48
C ASN A 22 5.51 3.67 1.02
N ALA A 23 5.32 4.80 1.70
CA ALA A 23 4.93 4.79 3.11
C ALA A 23 3.53 4.21 3.36
N LEU A 24 2.63 4.28 2.37
CA LEU A 24 1.28 3.72 2.50
C LEU A 24 1.30 2.19 2.36
N PHE A 25 1.99 1.65 1.35
CA PHE A 25 1.92 0.23 0.99
C PHE A 25 3.09 -0.62 1.52
N LEU A 26 4.24 0.01 1.79
CA LEU A 26 5.43 -0.63 2.37
C LEU A 26 5.56 -0.17 3.83
N GLY A 27 5.16 -1.03 4.77
CA GLY A 27 5.33 -0.75 6.19
C GLY A 27 6.82 -0.68 6.57
N ALA A 28 7.18 0.21 7.49
CA ALA A 28 8.55 0.28 8.02
C ALA A 28 9.01 -1.06 8.63
N ASP A 29 8.08 -1.77 9.27
CA ASP A 29 8.32 -3.09 9.85
C ASP A 29 8.54 -4.17 8.78
N THR A 30 7.93 -4.02 7.60
CA THR A 30 8.17 -4.91 6.46
C THR A 30 9.62 -4.83 6.01
N VAL A 31 10.14 -3.62 5.83
CA VAL A 31 11.54 -3.43 5.45
C VAL A 31 12.45 -4.03 6.52
N ALA A 32 12.16 -3.82 7.80
CA ALA A 32 12.91 -4.42 8.90
C ALA A 32 12.85 -5.96 8.94
N ASN A 33 11.71 -6.56 8.61
CA ASN A 33 11.56 -8.01 8.53
C ASN A 33 12.32 -8.58 7.32
N LEU A 34 12.27 -7.91 6.17
CA LEU A 34 13.06 -8.28 4.99
C LEU A 34 14.56 -8.21 5.30
N VAL A 35 15.00 -7.14 5.97
CA VAL A 35 16.37 -6.98 6.47
C VAL A 35 16.76 -8.17 7.34
N SER A 36 15.89 -8.55 8.28
CA SER A 36 16.15 -9.63 9.24
C SER A 36 16.21 -11.01 8.57
N GLN A 37 15.31 -11.29 7.61
CA GLN A 37 15.34 -12.52 6.82
C GLN A 37 16.61 -12.61 5.97
N GLN A 38 16.95 -11.55 5.24
CA GLN A 38 18.14 -11.53 4.39
C GLN A 38 19.44 -11.61 5.22
N LEU A 39 19.48 -10.99 6.40
CA LEU A 39 20.59 -11.16 7.35
C LEU A 39 20.68 -12.59 7.87
N GLY A 40 19.54 -13.24 8.13
CA GLY A 40 19.47 -14.64 8.51
C GLY A 40 20.01 -15.56 7.42
N GLU A 41 19.56 -15.38 6.18
CA GLU A 41 20.04 -16.10 5.00
C GLU A 41 21.52 -15.80 4.71
N ALA A 42 21.94 -14.54 4.86
CA ALA A 42 23.34 -14.14 4.73
C ALA A 42 24.21 -14.85 5.75
N LYS A 43 23.79 -14.86 7.03
CA LYS A 43 24.52 -15.54 8.10
C LYS A 43 24.54 -17.05 7.88
N ALA A 44 23.45 -17.65 7.41
CA ALA A 44 23.41 -19.07 7.07
C ALA A 44 24.38 -19.40 5.91
N ASN A 45 24.40 -18.58 4.87
CA ASN A 45 25.30 -18.76 3.72
C ASN A 45 26.78 -18.52 4.08
N LEU A 46 27.07 -17.53 4.93
CA LEU A 46 28.41 -17.28 5.47
C LEU A 46 28.90 -18.40 6.40
N LEU A 47 27.97 -19.10 7.08
CA LEU A 47 28.32 -20.28 7.87
C LEU A 47 28.61 -21.49 6.98
N SER A 48 28.01 -21.57 5.77
CA SER A 48 28.33 -22.61 4.78
C SER A 48 29.58 -22.29 3.95
N GLU A 49 29.89 -21.02 3.71
CA GLU A 49 31.13 -20.56 3.06
C GLU A 49 32.22 -20.32 4.13
N GLY A 50 32.89 -21.40 4.52
CA GLY A 50 33.84 -21.42 5.62
C GLY A 50 34.84 -20.25 5.67
N GLN A 51 34.87 -19.56 6.82
CA GLN A 51 35.99 -18.81 7.39
C GLN A 51 36.77 -17.88 6.44
N ARG A 52 36.14 -16.96 5.70
CA ARG A 52 36.88 -15.82 5.10
C ARG A 52 36.01 -14.56 4.95
N ALA A 53 35.74 -13.84 6.03
CA ALA A 53 35.39 -12.42 5.88
C ALA A 53 35.47 -11.65 7.21
N GLY A 54 36.64 -11.07 7.48
CA GLY A 54 36.66 -9.77 8.12
C GLY A 54 36.21 -8.72 7.09
N SER A 55 35.30 -7.82 7.49
CA SER A 55 34.79 -6.63 6.75
C SER A 55 33.49 -6.73 5.91
N ASP A 56 32.59 -7.67 6.21
CA ASP A 56 31.34 -7.90 5.44
C ASP A 56 30.17 -6.92 5.64
N GLY A 57 30.36 -5.83 6.37
CA GLY A 57 29.31 -4.81 6.58
C GLY A 57 28.85 -4.16 5.28
N ALA A 58 29.75 -4.01 4.30
CA ALA A 58 29.45 -3.45 2.99
C ALA A 58 28.65 -4.42 2.10
N SER A 59 29.00 -5.71 2.06
CA SER A 59 28.29 -6.74 1.29
C SER A 59 26.85 -6.92 1.77
N VAL A 60 26.67 -6.96 3.10
CA VAL A 60 25.36 -7.03 3.74
C VAL A 60 24.51 -5.79 3.45
N ALA A 61 25.08 -4.58 3.54
CA ALA A 61 24.38 -3.35 3.23
C ALA A 61 23.97 -3.25 1.74
N VAL A 62 24.80 -3.74 0.83
CA VAL A 62 24.50 -3.77 -0.62
C VAL A 62 23.38 -4.75 -0.94
N ARG A 63 23.42 -5.96 -0.34
CA ARG A 63 22.34 -6.96 -0.49
C ARG A 63 21.02 -6.46 0.07
N LEU A 64 21.09 -5.74 1.18
CA LEU A 64 19.92 -5.12 1.79
C LEU A 64 19.30 -4.04 0.89
N ALA A 65 20.13 -3.16 0.33
CA ALA A 65 19.67 -2.12 -0.59
C ALA A 65 19.03 -2.74 -1.85
N HIS A 66 19.58 -3.84 -2.37
CA HIS A 66 18.96 -4.59 -3.47
C HIS A 66 17.63 -5.23 -3.07
N GLY A 67 17.56 -5.87 -1.90
CA GLY A 67 16.31 -6.45 -1.39
C GLY A 67 15.18 -5.44 -1.25
N GLU A 68 15.49 -4.27 -0.69
CA GLU A 68 14.54 -3.16 -0.56
C GLU A 68 14.09 -2.66 -1.94
N ALA A 69 15.03 -2.41 -2.87
CA ALA A 69 14.72 -2.00 -4.23
C ALA A 69 13.83 -3.02 -4.96
N ASP A 70 14.13 -4.31 -4.82
CA ASP A 70 13.35 -5.41 -5.40
C ASP A 70 11.94 -5.49 -4.81
N LEU A 71 11.80 -5.25 -3.50
CA LEU A 71 10.50 -5.21 -2.84
C LEU A 71 9.66 -4.03 -3.34
N VAL A 72 10.26 -2.84 -3.41
CA VAL A 72 9.63 -1.63 -3.95
C VAL A 72 9.17 -1.86 -5.39
N ALA A 73 10.05 -2.40 -6.23
CA ALA A 73 9.76 -2.67 -7.65
C ALA A 73 8.62 -3.68 -7.82
N ARG A 74 8.64 -4.80 -7.07
CA ARG A 74 7.57 -5.80 -7.11
C ARG A 74 6.23 -5.24 -6.64
N THR A 75 6.24 -4.41 -5.60
CA THR A 75 5.04 -3.79 -5.06
C THR A 75 4.44 -2.81 -6.05
N ARG A 76 5.27 -1.93 -6.62
CA ARG A 76 4.87 -1.01 -7.68
C ARG A 76 4.20 -1.75 -8.83
N ARG A 77 4.88 -2.76 -9.37
CA ARG A 77 4.38 -3.58 -10.48
C ARG A 77 3.05 -4.24 -10.14
N PHE A 78 2.93 -4.84 -8.95
CA PHE A 78 1.68 -5.47 -8.51
C PHE A 78 0.52 -4.47 -8.44
N LEU A 79 0.77 -3.26 -7.92
CA LEU A 79 -0.26 -2.21 -7.82
C LEU A 79 -0.69 -1.75 -9.22
N GLU A 80 0.27 -1.45 -10.10
CA GLU A 80 0.00 -1.02 -11.49
C GLU A 80 -0.73 -2.11 -12.31
N GLU A 81 -0.32 -3.38 -12.22
CA GLU A 81 -1.00 -4.51 -12.86
C GLU A 81 -2.45 -4.69 -12.36
N ASN A 82 -2.72 -4.25 -11.13
CA ASN A 82 -4.07 -4.24 -10.57
C ASN A 82 -4.86 -2.96 -10.88
N GLY A 83 -4.33 -2.08 -11.74
CA GLY A 83 -4.97 -0.84 -12.17
C GLY A 83 -4.91 0.27 -11.13
N VAL A 84 -3.95 0.23 -10.21
CA VAL A 84 -3.72 1.30 -9.23
C VAL A 84 -2.85 2.37 -9.85
N ASN A 85 -3.36 3.60 -9.91
CA ASN A 85 -2.61 4.76 -10.33
C ASN A 85 -1.79 5.32 -9.16
N LEU A 86 -0.48 5.04 -9.13
CA LEU A 86 0.41 5.47 -8.05
C LEU A 86 0.57 6.99 -7.97
N ASP A 87 0.41 7.71 -9.09
CA ASP A 87 0.53 9.18 -9.12
C ASP A 87 -0.62 9.86 -8.36
N SER A 88 -1.77 9.19 -8.21
CA SER A 88 -2.90 9.69 -7.41
C SER A 88 -2.57 9.79 -5.91
N PHE A 89 -1.59 9.02 -5.43
CA PHE A 89 -1.13 9.04 -4.05
C PHE A 89 0.02 10.05 -3.84
N GLY A 90 0.56 10.66 -4.90
CA GLY A 90 1.57 11.73 -4.85
C GLY A 90 0.95 13.11 -4.65
N GLN A 91 1.60 13.98 -3.86
CA GLN A 91 1.20 15.34 -3.43
C GLN A 91 0.03 16.06 -4.13
N ARG A 92 -0.80 16.70 -3.28
CA ARG A 92 -1.24 18.12 -3.33
C ARG A 92 -1.24 18.78 -4.72
N ARG A 93 -2.04 18.26 -5.64
CA ARG A 93 -2.57 19.03 -6.77
C ARG A 93 -3.83 19.77 -6.31
N PRO A 94 -4.23 20.89 -6.92
CA PRO A 94 -5.59 21.39 -6.77
C PRO A 94 -6.57 20.24 -7.13
N GLY A 95 -7.37 19.78 -6.16
CA GLY A 95 -8.23 18.60 -6.32
C GLY A 95 -7.63 17.25 -5.86
N SER A 96 -6.35 17.17 -5.44
CA SER A 96 -5.82 15.94 -4.83
C SER A 96 -6.31 15.70 -3.40
N ASP A 97 -7.00 16.68 -2.81
CA ASP A 97 -7.77 16.51 -1.59
C ASP A 97 -9.16 15.93 -1.87
N GLU A 98 -9.55 15.80 -3.15
CA GLU A 98 -10.77 15.09 -3.51
C GLU A 98 -10.59 13.61 -3.20
N ARG A 99 -11.50 13.12 -2.37
CA ARG A 99 -11.52 11.75 -1.90
C ARG A 99 -12.58 10.98 -2.66
N SER A 100 -12.22 9.77 -3.08
CA SER A 100 -13.16 8.82 -3.64
C SER A 100 -14.30 8.58 -2.67
N ASP A 101 -15.51 8.43 -3.22
CA ASP A 101 -16.69 8.04 -2.46
C ASP A 101 -16.99 6.53 -2.54
N ARG A 102 -16.19 5.79 -3.32
CA ARG A 102 -16.37 4.35 -3.59
C ARG A 102 -15.14 3.48 -3.32
N VAL A 103 -13.94 4.09 -3.24
CA VAL A 103 -12.68 3.40 -2.95
C VAL A 103 -12.08 3.91 -1.64
N PHE A 104 -11.67 3.00 -0.77
CA PHE A 104 -10.98 3.35 0.47
C PHE A 104 -9.80 2.43 0.77
N LEU A 105 -8.86 2.96 1.53
CA LEU A 105 -7.69 2.29 2.07
C LEU A 105 -8.07 1.58 3.37
N VAL A 106 -7.59 0.35 3.52
CA VAL A 106 -7.64 -0.42 4.77
C VAL A 106 -6.21 -0.57 5.27
N LYS A 107 -5.91 0.00 6.43
CA LYS A 107 -4.56 0.09 7.00
C LYS A 107 -4.43 -0.70 8.30
N ASN A 108 -3.20 -0.82 8.76
CA ASN A 108 -2.82 -1.56 9.97
C ASN A 108 -3.15 -3.05 9.84
N LEU A 109 -2.84 -3.62 8.67
CA LEU A 109 -3.03 -5.04 8.42
C LEU A 109 -1.86 -5.84 8.98
N PRO A 110 -2.11 -7.02 9.58
CA PRO A 110 -1.04 -7.93 9.95
C PRO A 110 -0.40 -8.51 8.69
N VAL A 111 0.92 -8.67 8.69
CA VAL A 111 1.63 -9.35 7.61
C VAL A 111 1.53 -10.85 7.84
N SER A 112 0.48 -11.49 7.31
CA SER A 112 0.28 -12.94 7.42
C SER A 112 -0.42 -13.50 6.18
N ALA A 113 -0.14 -14.76 5.84
CA ALA A 113 -0.62 -15.42 4.62
C ALA A 113 -2.16 -15.42 4.46
N GLY A 114 -2.91 -15.43 5.57
CA GLY A 114 -4.38 -15.44 5.55
C GLY A 114 -5.05 -14.06 5.51
N THR A 115 -4.28 -12.97 5.56
CA THR A 115 -4.84 -11.61 5.72
C THR A 115 -5.70 -11.20 4.55
N ARG A 116 -5.24 -11.49 3.32
CA ARG A 116 -5.97 -11.16 2.09
C ARG A 116 -7.34 -11.85 2.06
N ASP A 117 -7.36 -13.16 2.21
CA ASP A 117 -8.58 -13.97 2.09
C ASP A 117 -9.62 -13.61 3.17
N GLN A 118 -9.15 -13.33 4.38
CA GLN A 118 -10.02 -12.89 5.48
C GLN A 118 -10.63 -11.51 5.20
N LEU A 119 -9.85 -10.54 4.72
CA LEU A 119 -10.37 -9.23 4.34
C LEU A 119 -11.34 -9.33 3.17
N GLU A 120 -11.01 -10.12 2.16
CA GLU A 120 -11.87 -10.35 1.01
C GLU A 120 -13.22 -10.93 1.44
N LYS A 121 -13.22 -11.92 2.33
CA LYS A 121 -14.45 -12.48 2.92
C LYS A 121 -15.26 -11.44 3.72
N ILE A 122 -14.60 -10.56 4.48
CA ILE A 122 -15.28 -9.50 5.25
C ILE A 122 -15.95 -8.50 4.30
N TYR A 123 -15.23 -8.02 3.29
CA TYR A 123 -15.75 -7.00 2.38
C TYR A 123 -16.76 -7.55 1.37
N ALA A 124 -16.58 -8.81 0.92
CA ALA A 124 -17.54 -9.50 0.04
C ALA A 124 -18.89 -9.79 0.72
N ALA A 125 -18.98 -9.72 2.05
CA ALA A 125 -20.25 -9.83 2.78
C ALA A 125 -21.15 -8.59 2.57
N PHE A 126 -20.60 -7.47 2.09
CA PHE A 126 -21.37 -6.28 1.74
C PHE A 126 -21.74 -6.30 0.25
N PRO A 127 -22.96 -5.86 -0.12
CA PRO A 127 -23.35 -5.73 -1.53
C PRO A 127 -22.40 -4.83 -2.31
N GLY A 128 -22.21 -5.15 -3.59
CA GLY A 128 -21.45 -4.32 -4.53
C GLY A 128 -19.94 -4.33 -4.32
N PHE A 129 -19.37 -5.26 -3.56
CA PHE A 129 -17.90 -5.43 -3.48
C PHE A 129 -17.33 -5.76 -4.87
N GLU A 130 -16.35 -4.99 -5.34
CA GLU A 130 -15.74 -5.18 -6.66
C GLU A 130 -14.34 -5.77 -6.57
N LYS A 131 -13.49 -5.22 -5.70
CA LYS A 131 -12.07 -5.57 -5.68
C LYS A 131 -11.40 -5.28 -4.35
N LEU A 132 -10.50 -6.18 -3.95
CA LEU A 132 -9.45 -5.95 -2.95
C LEU A 132 -8.08 -6.01 -3.62
N VAL A 133 -7.32 -4.91 -3.55
CA VAL A 133 -5.91 -4.84 -3.96
C VAL A 133 -5.05 -4.79 -2.71
N LEU A 134 -4.38 -5.90 -2.40
CA LEU A 134 -3.46 -6.02 -1.27
C LEU A 134 -2.20 -6.76 -1.74
N PRO A 135 -1.00 -6.17 -1.61
CA PRO A 135 0.25 -6.88 -1.88
C PRO A 135 0.36 -8.15 -1.02
N PRO A 136 0.61 -9.32 -1.62
CA PRO A 136 0.37 -10.62 -0.99
C PRO A 136 1.29 -10.93 0.20
N THR A 137 2.55 -10.53 0.15
CA THR A 137 3.57 -10.98 1.12
C THR A 137 3.79 -9.97 2.25
N HIS A 138 3.42 -8.72 2.03
CA HIS A 138 3.87 -7.61 2.88
C HIS A 138 2.95 -6.39 2.89
N GLY A 139 1.76 -6.52 2.30
CA GLY A 139 0.76 -5.45 2.28
C GLY A 139 0.27 -5.16 3.70
N VAL A 140 0.69 -4.02 4.24
CA VAL A 140 0.14 -3.47 5.50
C VAL A 140 -1.08 -2.58 5.25
N THR A 141 -1.30 -2.23 3.98
CA THR A 141 -2.41 -1.44 3.49
C THR A 141 -2.96 -2.05 2.21
N GLY A 142 -4.28 -2.13 2.09
CA GLY A 142 -4.98 -2.54 0.88
C GLY A 142 -5.98 -1.49 0.39
N LEU A 143 -6.37 -1.58 -0.88
CA LEU A 143 -7.46 -0.79 -1.47
C LEU A 143 -8.70 -1.66 -1.63
N VAL A 144 -9.85 -1.14 -1.21
CA VAL A 144 -11.16 -1.78 -1.34
C VAL A 144 -12.03 -0.91 -2.22
N ALA A 145 -12.62 -1.51 -3.27
CA ALA A 145 -13.51 -0.84 -4.21
C ALA A 145 -14.91 -1.45 -4.17
N TYR A 146 -15.91 -0.58 -4.24
CA TYR A 146 -17.33 -0.93 -4.35
C TYR A 146 -17.97 -0.31 -5.60
N ALA A 147 -19.05 -0.92 -6.06
CA ALA A 147 -19.78 -0.51 -7.25
C ALA A 147 -20.43 0.86 -7.06
N THR A 148 -21.04 1.11 -5.90
CA THR A 148 -21.72 2.37 -5.60
C THR A 148 -21.18 3.06 -4.34
N PRO A 149 -21.29 4.40 -4.25
CA PRO A 149 -20.88 5.14 -3.04
C PRO A 149 -21.67 4.78 -1.77
N GLN A 150 -22.93 4.37 -1.92
CA GLN A 150 -23.78 4.01 -0.78
C GLN A 150 -23.32 2.69 -0.13
N GLU A 151 -23.00 1.70 -0.95
CA GLU A 151 -22.44 0.42 -0.52
C GLU A 151 -21.06 0.62 0.13
N ALA A 152 -20.19 1.41 -0.51
CA ALA A 152 -18.87 1.75 0.01
C ALA A 152 -18.95 2.38 1.40
N ARG A 153 -19.82 3.38 1.59
CA ARG A 153 -20.01 4.06 2.89
C ARG A 153 -20.54 3.12 3.95
N THR A 154 -21.42 2.18 3.57
CA THR A 154 -21.97 1.19 4.49
C THR A 154 -20.88 0.23 4.97
N ALA A 155 -20.08 -0.32 4.05
CA ALA A 155 -18.95 -1.17 4.37
C ALA A 155 -17.91 -0.42 5.22
N TYR A 156 -17.53 0.81 4.82
CA TYR A 156 -16.59 1.66 5.53
C TYR A 156 -17.01 1.87 6.99
N ARG A 157 -18.25 2.32 7.24
CA ARG A 157 -18.72 2.61 8.60
C ARG A 157 -18.80 1.37 9.47
N ARG A 158 -19.13 0.21 8.89
CA ARG A 158 -19.27 -1.06 9.63
C ARG A 158 -17.93 -1.74 9.93
N THR A 159 -16.88 -1.41 9.19
CA THR A 159 -15.55 -2.02 9.34
C THR A 159 -14.52 -1.07 9.95
N ALA A 160 -14.78 0.24 10.01
CA ALA A 160 -13.93 1.20 10.67
C ALA A 160 -13.76 0.86 12.16
N PHE A 161 -12.51 0.82 12.63
CA PHE A 161 -12.12 0.52 14.01
C PHE A 161 -12.60 -0.85 14.54
N THR A 162 -13.07 -1.75 13.68
CA THR A 162 -13.33 -3.13 14.10
C THR A 162 -12.02 -3.88 14.29
N ARG A 163 -12.03 -4.85 15.20
CA ARG A 163 -10.87 -5.69 15.46
C ARG A 163 -10.69 -6.70 14.33
N PHE A 164 -9.53 -6.65 13.69
CA PHE A 164 -9.06 -7.65 12.75
C PHE A 164 -7.86 -8.38 13.35
N VAL A 165 -8.04 -9.68 13.64
CA VAL A 165 -7.06 -10.52 14.36
C VAL A 165 -6.73 -9.94 15.75
N ASP A 166 -5.67 -9.17 15.86
CA ASP A 166 -5.13 -8.61 17.10
C ASP A 166 -5.17 -7.07 17.15
N ARG A 167 -5.60 -6.41 16.07
CA ARG A 167 -5.46 -4.96 15.88
C ARG A 167 -6.69 -4.32 15.25
N PRO A 168 -6.96 -3.03 15.49
CA PRO A 168 -8.07 -2.32 14.86
C PRO A 168 -7.76 -1.99 13.39
N LEU A 169 -8.78 -2.06 12.53
CA LEU A 169 -8.70 -1.56 11.16
C LEU A 169 -8.80 -0.03 11.14
N TYR A 170 -7.85 0.62 10.46
CA TYR A 170 -7.94 2.04 10.17
C TYR A 170 -8.30 2.23 8.71
N LEU A 171 -9.34 3.03 8.46
CA LEU A 171 -9.82 3.30 7.11
C LEU A 171 -9.57 4.75 6.74
N GLU A 172 -9.30 4.98 5.46
CA GLU A 172 -9.20 6.31 4.86
C GLU A 172 -9.76 6.27 3.45
N TRP A 173 -10.59 7.23 3.05
CA TRP A 173 -11.00 7.32 1.65
C TRP A 173 -9.79 7.52 0.74
N ALA A 174 -9.75 6.81 -0.38
CA ALA A 174 -8.64 6.90 -1.32
C ALA A 174 -8.71 8.21 -2.11
N PRO A 175 -7.61 8.70 -2.71
CA PRO A 175 -7.67 9.78 -3.69
C PRO A 175 -8.56 9.42 -4.88
N VAL A 176 -9.24 10.42 -5.46
CA VAL A 176 -9.98 10.23 -6.71
C VAL A 176 -9.03 9.78 -7.84
N GLY A 177 -9.48 8.79 -8.63
CA GLY A 177 -8.76 8.31 -9.79
C GLY A 177 -7.61 7.37 -9.44
N CYS A 178 -7.62 6.83 -8.21
CA CYS A 178 -6.62 5.87 -7.73
C CYS A 178 -6.76 4.50 -8.38
N LEU A 179 -7.91 4.18 -8.96
CA LEU A 179 -8.15 2.97 -9.75
C LEU A 179 -8.61 3.32 -11.17
N ASP A 180 -8.09 2.62 -12.18
CA ASP A 180 -8.46 2.86 -13.58
C ASP A 180 -9.96 2.69 -13.86
N GLN A 181 -10.62 1.77 -13.16
CA GLN A 181 -12.07 1.58 -13.26
C GLN A 181 -12.85 2.76 -12.68
N GLU A 182 -12.28 3.45 -11.70
CA GLU A 182 -12.87 4.66 -11.14
C GLU A 182 -12.90 5.79 -12.17
N ASN A 183 -11.80 5.97 -12.90
CA ASN A 183 -11.68 6.98 -13.96
C ASN A 183 -12.71 6.77 -15.08
N LYS A 184 -12.89 5.51 -15.54
CA LYS A 184 -13.87 5.18 -16.57
C LYS A 184 -15.32 5.48 -16.13
N LYS A 185 -15.67 5.13 -14.88
CA LYS A 185 -17.01 5.41 -14.32
C LYS A 185 -17.25 6.90 -14.08
N GLN A 186 -16.22 7.66 -13.70
CA GLN A 186 -16.32 9.11 -13.54
C GLN A 186 -16.50 9.84 -14.87
N GLN A 187 -15.78 9.41 -15.93
CA GLN A 187 -15.96 9.95 -17.28
C GLN A 187 -17.39 9.74 -17.79
N GLN A 188 -17.93 8.53 -17.64
CA GLN A 188 -19.32 8.23 -18.02
C GLN A 188 -20.35 9.07 -17.26
N LYS A 189 -20.11 9.35 -15.97
CA LYS A 189 -20.99 10.22 -15.16
C LYS A 189 -20.93 11.67 -15.65
N ALA A 190 -19.74 12.17 -15.99
CA ALA A 190 -19.56 13.54 -16.49
C ALA A 190 -20.24 13.74 -17.85
N GLU A 191 -20.09 12.77 -18.77
CA GLU A 191 -20.74 12.77 -20.08
C GLU A 191 -22.28 12.74 -19.95
N ALA A 192 -22.83 11.84 -19.13
CA ALA A 192 -24.27 11.75 -18.90
C ALA A 192 -24.89 13.01 -18.26
N THR A 193 -24.13 13.74 -17.44
CA THR A 193 -24.61 14.99 -16.81
C THR A 193 -24.61 16.15 -17.81
N THR A 194 -23.69 16.14 -18.78
CA THR A 194 -23.58 17.19 -19.80
C THR A 194 -24.69 17.10 -20.84
N ASP A 195 -25.11 15.88 -21.21
CA ASP A 195 -26.23 15.65 -22.14
C ASP A 195 -27.59 16.06 -21.57
N ILE A 196 -27.77 16.00 -20.24
CA ILE A 196 -29.00 16.44 -19.56
C ILE A 196 -29.05 17.97 -19.46
N ALA A 197 -27.91 18.66 -19.36
CA ALA A 197 -27.85 20.12 -19.26
C ALA A 197 -27.98 20.84 -20.61
N THR A 198 -27.83 20.12 -21.73
CA THR A 198 -27.88 20.68 -23.09
C THR A 198 -29.21 20.39 -23.81
N LYS A 199 -30.14 19.69 -23.15
CA LYS A 199 -31.53 19.47 -23.58
C LYS A 199 -32.50 20.24 -22.71
#